data_AF-A0A6P2QP84-F1
#
_entry.id   AF-A0A6P2QP84-F1
#
_cell.length_a   1.000
_cell.length_b   1.000
_cell.length_c   1.000
_cell.angle_alpha   90.00
_cell.angle_beta   90.00
_cell.angle_gamma   90.00
#
_symmetry.space_group_name_H-M   'P 1'
#
loop_
_entity.id
_entity.type
_entity.pdbx_description
1 polymer ?
#
loop_
_entity_poly.entity_id
_entity_poly.type
_entity_poly.pdbx_seq_one_letter_code
_entity_poly.pdbx_strand_id
1 'polypeptide(L)'
;MKPDRSCTGSRRGRHGRLTGLGALTVMTLALAACGGDDSSSVGASSLAQATASQQASAQQAAGQTPANQPYVDPVAYSMNAGDGLAPGQVSEKTAVMHYQWKNGGTTVNYTTTTGHLTAQDANGNAEASMSYVAYTAPSTNGKPRPVTFVYNGGPGSSSIWLRLGSFAPTRVATPDPLFGSNWPNYPLVDNAESLIDTTDLVFIDPPGTGLSEAVLPNTNQKYWGSDADVNIMRDFIQRYLNVNSRSTSPIYLYGESYGTPRTDMLALALESAGVHLTGIVLQSAILNYFADAVEAVAITQSTEGLLLETDTVAGYLPGYAAVAAYFNQVSPAPVNPDLYALQTELFTTLIYNQLQKYSQSWVLSQLGIPDALGTPVFPSDATLKLWSIPSSLTQQALRGYFNANPFGTSLLPGTTIGRYDGRVSLPNTDPRLQNDGDPSDILISQPFTNALATQMPDYLGYTAPNATYLPLNDNIIGVWDFTHDGQPMPDTIPDLLGALQLNPKLRVLAENGFHDLATPFFNTEKQLARLQTVKGFNPKLQVNFFQGGHMIYLDDVARPQMKRDLKTFYKGARIPTALTLHTLPPPWPDENPPSVPTGSVPGATAATTLAAAP
;
A
#
# COMPACT_ATOMS: atom_id res chain seq x y z
N MET A 1 1.05 21.41 9.63
CA MET A 1 1.01 21.06 11.07
C MET A 1 0.20 19.78 11.15
N LYS A 2 0.79 18.68 11.60
CA LYS A 2 0.04 17.44 11.83
C LYS A 2 -1.03 17.70 12.92
N PRO A 3 -2.21 17.07 12.87
CA PRO A 3 -3.08 17.02 14.04
C PRO A 3 -2.34 16.28 15.15
N ASP A 4 -2.21 16.91 16.32
CA ASP A 4 -1.64 16.28 17.51
C ASP A 4 -2.41 14.98 17.82
N ARG A 5 -1.75 13.82 17.70
CA ARG A 5 -2.25 12.53 18.24
C ARG A 5 -2.11 12.45 19.77
N SER A 6 -2.17 13.60 20.46
CA SER A 6 -2.16 13.70 21.92
C SER A 6 -3.49 14.26 22.43
N CYS A 7 -4.39 13.36 22.83
CA CYS A 7 -5.67 13.73 23.44
C CYS A 7 -5.50 14.27 24.87
N THR A 8 -5.02 15.50 25.03
CA THR A 8 -5.11 16.24 26.31
C THR A 8 -6.32 17.17 26.30
N GLY A 9 -7.44 16.70 26.84
CA GLY A 9 -8.70 17.44 26.83
C GLY A 9 -8.71 18.67 27.77
N SER A 10 -9.42 19.72 27.36
CA SER A 10 -9.89 20.77 28.28
C SER A 10 -11.40 20.97 28.13
N ARG A 11 -12.12 21.01 29.26
CA ARG A 11 -13.59 21.16 29.31
C ARG A 11 -13.99 22.62 29.50
N ARG A 12 -14.92 23.13 28.68
CA ARG A 12 -16.00 24.13 28.92
C ARG A 12 -16.57 24.56 27.55
N GLY A 13 -17.87 24.74 27.31
CA GLY A 13 -19.07 24.59 28.14
C GLY A 13 -20.35 24.70 27.27
N ARG A 14 -21.52 24.40 27.84
CA ARG A 14 -22.83 24.25 27.14
C ARG A 14 -23.36 25.50 26.42
N HIS A 15 -24.13 25.26 25.34
CA HIS A 15 -25.51 25.73 25.01
C HIS A 15 -25.65 25.85 23.47
N GLY A 16 -26.77 25.54 22.79
CA GLY A 16 -28.09 25.03 23.20
C GLY A 16 -28.86 24.44 21.98
N ARG A 17 -30.06 23.88 22.19
CA ARG A 17 -30.87 23.15 21.19
C ARG A 17 -31.72 24.06 20.26
N LEU A 18 -32.23 23.44 19.19
CA LEU A 18 -33.61 23.50 18.60
C LEU A 18 -33.78 24.07 17.16
N THR A 19 -33.99 23.12 16.23
CA THR A 19 -35.10 23.00 15.24
C THR A 19 -35.49 24.16 14.29
N GLY A 20 -35.67 23.80 13.02
CA GLY A 20 -36.60 24.46 12.08
C GLY A 20 -36.85 23.60 10.83
N LEU A 21 -38.07 23.10 10.63
CA LEU A 21 -38.48 22.40 9.40
C LEU A 21 -38.78 23.38 8.25
N GLY A 22 -38.71 22.91 7.01
CA GLY A 22 -39.25 23.62 5.84
C GLY A 22 -39.18 22.84 4.53
N ALA A 23 -40.20 22.01 4.24
CA ALA A 23 -40.52 21.53 2.89
C ALA A 23 -41.61 22.46 2.29
N LEU A 24 -41.72 22.68 0.96
CA LEU A 24 -42.37 21.79 -0.02
C LEU A 24 -42.08 22.25 -1.48
N THR A 25 -42.06 21.27 -2.41
CA THR A 25 -42.55 21.23 -3.84
C THR A 25 -43.16 22.51 -4.49
N VAL A 26 -43.12 22.76 -5.82
CA VAL A 26 -43.67 21.97 -6.96
C VAL A 26 -43.10 22.45 -8.34
N MET A 27 -42.73 21.51 -9.23
CA MET A 27 -43.03 21.37 -10.71
C MET A 27 -43.58 22.60 -11.51
N THR A 28 -43.22 22.91 -12.78
CA THR A 28 -43.41 22.12 -14.03
C THR A 28 -42.71 22.73 -15.29
N LEU A 29 -42.31 21.87 -16.25
CA LEU A 29 -42.46 21.92 -17.75
C LEU A 29 -42.76 23.26 -18.48
N ALA A 30 -42.29 23.56 -19.70
CA ALA A 30 -41.55 22.82 -20.75
C ALA A 30 -40.58 23.79 -21.52
N LEU A 31 -40.14 23.70 -22.79
CA LEU A 31 -40.42 22.88 -24.00
C LEU A 31 -39.17 22.85 -24.92
N ALA A 32 -39.27 22.48 -26.21
CA ALA A 32 -38.15 22.24 -27.14
C ALA A 32 -38.09 23.18 -28.37
N ALA A 33 -36.92 23.26 -29.02
CA ALA A 33 -36.73 23.71 -30.41
C ALA A 33 -35.49 23.03 -31.03
N CYS A 34 -35.53 22.73 -32.34
CA CYS A 34 -34.50 21.99 -33.07
C CYS A 34 -33.52 22.90 -33.84
N GLY A 35 -32.35 22.36 -34.18
CA GLY A 35 -31.42 22.93 -35.18
C GLY A 35 -30.11 22.16 -35.20
N GLY A 36 -29.80 21.49 -36.32
CA GLY A 36 -28.53 20.77 -36.50
C GLY A 36 -27.54 21.56 -37.36
N ASP A 37 -26.31 21.07 -37.44
CA ASP A 37 -25.66 20.72 -38.72
C ASP A 37 -24.30 20.04 -38.48
N ASP A 38 -23.93 19.13 -39.38
CA ASP A 38 -22.70 18.34 -39.31
C ASP A 38 -21.45 19.16 -39.63
N SER A 39 -20.36 18.95 -38.88
CA SER A 39 -19.02 19.03 -39.46
C SER A 39 -18.01 18.15 -38.72
N SER A 40 -17.44 17.18 -39.43
CA SER A 40 -16.44 16.26 -38.95
C SER A 40 -15.04 16.89 -38.94
N SER A 41 -14.36 16.87 -37.80
CA SER A 41 -12.94 17.22 -37.68
C SER A 41 -12.13 16.02 -37.21
N VAL A 42 -11.74 15.17 -38.16
CA VAL A 42 -10.96 13.96 -37.88
C VAL A 42 -9.47 14.30 -37.71
N GLY A 43 -8.98 14.14 -36.49
CA GLY A 43 -7.63 13.64 -36.18
C GLY A 43 -6.41 14.39 -36.74
N ALA A 44 -5.98 15.46 -36.07
CA ALA A 44 -4.59 15.92 -36.14
C ALA A 44 -3.63 15.14 -35.20
N SER A 45 -4.18 14.35 -34.28
CA SER A 45 -3.45 13.63 -33.23
C SER A 45 -2.89 12.26 -33.65
N SER A 46 -3.41 11.64 -34.70
CA SER A 46 -2.98 10.30 -35.17
C SER A 46 -1.65 10.32 -35.95
N LEU A 47 -1.26 11.45 -36.53
CA LEU A 47 -0.03 11.58 -37.33
C LEU A 47 1.25 11.73 -36.49
N ALA A 48 1.14 12.09 -35.21
CA ALA A 48 2.29 12.20 -34.29
C ALA A 48 2.69 10.87 -33.61
N GLN A 49 1.80 9.88 -33.56
CA GLN A 49 2.05 8.60 -32.89
C GLN A 49 2.70 7.54 -33.81
N ALA A 50 2.53 7.67 -35.13
CA ALA A 50 3.15 6.77 -36.11
C ALA A 50 4.69 6.91 -36.17
N THR A 51 5.23 8.11 -35.98
CA THR A 51 6.67 8.40 -36.08
C THR A 51 7.48 7.84 -34.92
N ALA A 52 7.00 7.96 -33.67
CA ALA A 52 7.66 7.40 -32.50
C ALA A 52 7.76 5.85 -32.57
N SER A 53 6.69 5.20 -33.03
CA SER A 53 6.60 3.74 -33.18
C SER A 53 7.56 3.17 -34.24
N GLN A 54 7.78 3.92 -35.34
CA GLN A 54 8.69 3.54 -36.41
C GLN A 54 10.17 3.83 -36.08
N GLN A 55 10.47 4.87 -35.29
CA GLN A 55 11.86 5.11 -34.86
C GLN A 55 12.38 4.01 -33.92
N ALA A 56 11.56 3.52 -32.99
CA ALA A 56 11.93 2.43 -32.09
C ALA A 56 12.30 1.12 -32.81
N SER A 57 11.74 0.87 -34.00
CA SER A 57 12.01 -0.33 -34.81
C SER A 57 13.10 -0.11 -35.88
N ALA A 58 13.32 1.12 -36.35
CA ALA A 58 14.37 1.43 -37.33
C ALA A 58 15.77 1.61 -36.72
N GLN A 59 15.89 1.99 -35.44
CA GLN A 59 17.20 2.27 -34.80
C GLN A 59 17.98 1.04 -34.34
N GLN A 60 17.46 -0.18 -34.53
CA GLN A 60 18.21 -1.43 -34.30
C GLN A 60 19.32 -1.69 -35.34
N ALA A 61 19.47 -0.84 -36.36
CA ALA A 61 20.47 -0.99 -37.43
C ALA A 61 21.79 -0.20 -37.23
N ALA A 62 21.95 0.58 -36.15
CA ALA A 62 23.18 1.32 -35.86
C ALA A 62 23.50 1.34 -34.36
N GLY A 63 24.73 0.97 -33.98
CA GLY A 63 25.18 0.85 -32.59
C GLY A 63 25.46 2.18 -31.88
N GLN A 64 24.53 3.13 -31.95
CA GLN A 64 24.56 4.37 -31.16
C GLN A 64 23.54 4.28 -30.02
N THR A 65 23.99 4.46 -28.78
CA THR A 65 23.08 4.65 -27.64
C THR A 65 22.20 5.88 -27.90
N PRO A 66 20.86 5.78 -27.74
CA PRO A 66 19.98 6.93 -27.94
C PRO A 66 20.36 8.10 -27.00
N ALA A 67 20.22 9.33 -27.48
CA ALA A 67 20.56 10.52 -26.71
C ALA A 67 19.51 10.81 -25.62
N ASN A 68 19.97 11.17 -24.42
CA ASN A 68 19.12 11.61 -23.33
C ASN A 68 18.31 12.86 -23.70
N GLN A 69 17.04 12.88 -23.30
CA GLN A 69 16.07 13.95 -23.51
C GLN A 69 15.55 14.42 -22.15
N PRO A 70 16.26 15.32 -21.45
CA PRO A 70 15.73 15.92 -20.22
C PRO A 70 14.52 16.81 -20.53
N TYR A 71 13.61 16.95 -19.56
CA TYR A 71 12.39 17.73 -19.70
C TYR A 71 12.18 18.61 -18.46
N VAL A 72 11.90 19.89 -18.71
CA VAL A 72 11.47 20.85 -17.70
C VAL A 72 9.96 21.03 -17.86
N ASP A 73 9.18 20.56 -16.90
CA ASP A 73 7.74 20.68 -16.90
C ASP A 73 7.31 22.05 -16.31
N PRO A 74 6.68 22.94 -17.09
CA PRO A 74 6.24 24.25 -16.62
C PRO A 74 4.91 24.21 -15.84
N VAL A 75 4.23 23.06 -15.75
CA VAL A 75 2.92 22.95 -15.10
C VAL A 75 3.06 23.12 -13.58
N ALA A 76 2.14 23.90 -13.01
CA ALA A 76 2.07 24.20 -11.59
C ALA A 76 1.03 23.28 -10.93
N TYR A 77 1.40 22.02 -10.71
CA TYR A 77 0.50 21.01 -10.14
C TYR A 77 0.11 21.32 -8.69
N SER A 78 -1.15 21.10 -8.34
CA SER A 78 -1.68 21.24 -6.98
C SER A 78 -2.19 19.93 -6.38
N MET A 79 -1.92 19.74 -5.09
CA MET A 79 -2.27 18.54 -4.33
C MET A 79 -3.44 18.77 -3.35
N ASN A 80 -4.11 19.93 -3.41
CA ASN A 80 -5.23 20.25 -2.54
C ASN A 80 -6.52 19.55 -2.99
N ALA A 81 -7.42 19.27 -2.05
CA ALA A 81 -8.67 18.54 -2.25
C ALA A 81 -9.57 19.11 -3.38
N GLY A 82 -9.76 20.43 -3.36
CA GLY A 82 -10.65 21.15 -4.29
C GLY A 82 -9.99 21.60 -5.59
N ASP A 83 -8.71 21.30 -5.79
CA ASP A 83 -7.97 21.73 -6.97
C ASP A 83 -8.01 20.67 -8.08
N GLY A 84 -7.81 21.14 -9.31
CA GLY A 84 -7.74 20.34 -10.52
C GLY A 84 -7.16 21.14 -11.67
N LEU A 85 -6.43 20.47 -12.55
CA LEU A 85 -5.72 21.06 -13.67
C LEU A 85 -6.70 21.40 -14.81
N ALA A 86 -6.59 22.59 -15.41
CA ALA A 86 -7.41 22.92 -16.57
C ALA A 86 -7.01 22.02 -17.77
N PRO A 87 -7.96 21.51 -18.60
CA PRO A 87 -7.64 20.60 -19.70
C PRO A 87 -6.56 21.10 -20.67
N GLY A 88 -6.46 22.41 -20.90
CA GLY A 88 -5.43 23.02 -21.74
C GLY A 88 -4.02 23.10 -21.13
N GLN A 89 -3.85 22.74 -19.86
CA GLN A 89 -2.56 22.66 -19.16
C GLN A 89 -2.03 21.22 -19.07
N VAL A 90 -2.84 20.21 -19.40
CA VAL A 90 -2.44 18.79 -19.36
C VAL A 90 -1.30 18.54 -20.34
N SER A 91 -0.27 17.84 -19.88
CA SER A 91 0.94 17.50 -20.65
C SER A 91 1.26 16.02 -20.49
N GLU A 92 1.47 15.30 -21.59
CA GLU A 92 2.03 13.92 -21.59
C GLU A 92 3.50 13.92 -22.03
N LYS A 93 4.19 15.06 -21.90
CA LYS A 93 5.63 15.13 -22.15
C LYS A 93 6.39 14.43 -21.04
N THR A 94 7.54 13.85 -21.39
CA THR A 94 8.37 13.05 -20.49
C THR A 94 9.85 13.37 -20.67
N ALA A 95 10.61 13.26 -19.58
CA ALA A 95 12.05 13.11 -19.64
C ALA A 95 12.38 11.64 -19.99
N VAL A 96 13.35 11.42 -20.88
CA VAL A 96 13.77 10.10 -21.34
C VAL A 96 15.29 9.98 -21.23
N MET A 97 15.78 9.12 -20.34
CA MET A 97 17.21 8.97 -20.05
C MET A 97 17.65 7.51 -20.21
N HIS A 98 18.89 7.28 -20.66
CA HIS A 98 19.42 5.97 -21.04
C HIS A 98 20.60 5.59 -20.16
N TYR A 99 20.54 4.39 -19.59
CA TYR A 99 21.51 3.89 -18.62
C TYR A 99 21.83 2.40 -18.82
N GLN A 100 22.81 1.93 -18.06
CA GLN A 100 23.24 0.54 -18.04
C GLN A 100 23.39 0.07 -16.59
N TRP A 101 22.54 -0.89 -16.19
CA TRP A 101 22.59 -1.53 -14.88
C TRP A 101 23.49 -2.76 -14.94
N LYS A 102 24.26 -3.00 -13.87
CA LYS A 102 25.19 -4.14 -13.77
C LYS A 102 25.07 -4.80 -12.41
N ASN A 103 25.02 -6.13 -12.40
CA ASN A 103 25.30 -6.92 -11.21
C ASN A 103 25.95 -8.25 -11.61
N GLY A 104 27.16 -8.51 -11.08
CA GLY A 104 27.98 -9.65 -11.48
C GLY A 104 28.26 -9.66 -12.99
N GLY A 105 27.98 -10.78 -13.64
CA GLY A 105 28.09 -10.92 -15.10
C GLY A 105 26.88 -10.38 -15.88
N THR A 106 25.81 -9.94 -15.22
CA THR A 106 24.60 -9.45 -15.89
C THR A 106 24.72 -7.96 -16.16
N THR A 107 24.48 -7.56 -17.42
CA THR A 107 24.38 -6.16 -17.85
C THR A 107 23.05 -5.94 -18.56
N VAL A 108 22.32 -4.90 -18.16
CA VAL A 108 21.01 -4.54 -18.72
C VAL A 108 21.04 -3.08 -19.12
N ASN A 109 20.90 -2.79 -20.41
CA ASN A 109 20.61 -1.44 -20.88
C ASN A 109 19.14 -1.14 -20.58
N TYR A 110 18.82 0.03 -20.04
CA TYR A 110 17.46 0.43 -19.73
C TYR A 110 17.24 1.92 -19.98
N THR A 111 15.97 2.28 -20.16
CA THR A 111 15.48 3.64 -20.32
C THR A 111 14.63 4.00 -19.11
N THR A 112 14.86 5.18 -18.54
CA THR A 112 13.90 5.81 -17.61
C THR A 112 12.98 6.74 -18.39
N THR A 113 11.68 6.68 -18.11
CA THR A 113 10.69 7.63 -18.61
C THR A 113 9.97 8.25 -17.42
N THR A 114 10.08 9.58 -17.27
CA THR A 114 9.50 10.32 -16.14
C THR A 114 8.63 11.45 -16.65
N GLY A 115 7.41 11.56 -16.13
CA GLY A 115 6.46 12.60 -16.52
C GLY A 115 5.04 12.15 -16.23
N HIS A 116 4.09 12.56 -17.06
CA HIS A 116 2.67 12.37 -16.81
C HIS A 116 1.98 11.56 -17.92
N LEU A 117 0.91 10.85 -17.55
CA LEU A 117 -0.02 10.20 -18.46
C LEU A 117 -1.44 10.57 -18.03
N THR A 118 -2.31 10.94 -18.97
CA THR A 118 -3.70 11.28 -18.66
C THR A 118 -4.50 9.99 -18.52
N ALA A 119 -5.01 9.70 -17.32
CA ALA A 119 -6.06 8.70 -17.14
C ALA A 119 -7.36 9.22 -17.77
N GLN A 120 -8.13 8.33 -18.39
CA GLN A 120 -9.29 8.67 -19.20
C GLN A 120 -10.46 7.75 -18.91
N ASP A 121 -11.67 8.30 -18.84
CA ASP A 121 -12.89 7.51 -18.65
C ASP A 121 -13.21 6.66 -19.91
N ALA A 122 -14.23 5.79 -19.81
CA ALA A 122 -14.68 4.95 -20.91
C ALA A 122 -15.19 5.73 -22.15
N ASN A 123 -15.44 7.05 -22.04
CA ASN A 123 -15.82 7.93 -23.13
C ASN A 123 -14.62 8.67 -23.75
N GLY A 124 -13.41 8.54 -23.17
CA GLY A 124 -12.20 9.24 -23.57
C GLY A 124 -12.01 10.63 -22.94
N ASN A 125 -12.83 11.02 -21.94
CA ASN A 125 -12.67 12.27 -21.20
C ASN A 125 -11.44 12.19 -20.28
N ALA A 126 -10.66 13.26 -20.20
CA ALA A 126 -9.53 13.35 -19.28
C ALA A 126 -10.01 13.42 -17.81
N GLU A 127 -9.48 12.54 -16.96
CA GLU A 127 -9.88 12.42 -15.56
C GLU A 127 -8.82 12.91 -14.57
N ALA A 128 -7.56 12.53 -14.78
CA ALA A 128 -6.41 12.95 -13.99
C ALA A 128 -5.11 12.92 -14.81
N SER A 129 -4.20 13.85 -14.55
CA SER A 129 -2.82 13.85 -15.05
C SER A 129 -1.93 13.14 -14.04
N MET A 130 -1.62 11.86 -14.30
CA MET A 130 -0.97 10.96 -13.36
C MET A 130 0.55 10.96 -13.59
N SER A 131 1.30 11.40 -12.58
CA SER A 131 2.75 11.33 -12.50
C SER A 131 3.21 9.87 -12.39
N TYR A 132 4.24 9.51 -13.15
CA TYR A 132 4.85 8.18 -13.09
C TYR A 132 6.34 8.21 -13.42
N VAL A 133 7.05 7.18 -12.94
CA VAL A 133 8.42 6.86 -13.34
C VAL A 133 8.46 5.41 -13.83
N ALA A 134 8.77 5.22 -15.11
CA ALA A 134 8.96 3.90 -15.70
C ALA A 134 10.45 3.58 -15.93
N TYR A 135 10.83 2.32 -15.67
CA TYR A 135 12.13 1.75 -15.98
C TYR A 135 11.91 0.56 -16.93
N THR A 136 12.35 0.69 -18.18
CA THR A 136 12.09 -0.31 -19.23
C THR A 136 13.39 -0.79 -19.87
N ALA A 137 13.47 -2.06 -20.23
CA ALA A 137 14.61 -2.63 -20.95
C ALA A 137 14.16 -3.37 -22.23
N PRO A 138 15.02 -3.48 -23.26
CA PRO A 138 14.67 -4.21 -24.47
C PRO A 138 14.50 -5.72 -24.20
N SER A 139 13.63 -6.37 -24.96
CA SER A 139 13.56 -7.84 -24.95
C SER A 139 14.82 -8.44 -25.56
N THR A 140 15.39 -9.44 -24.89
CA THR A 140 16.61 -10.14 -25.31
C THR A 140 16.33 -11.47 -26.03
N ASN A 141 15.07 -11.91 -26.09
CA ASN A 141 14.67 -13.22 -26.61
C ASN A 141 13.42 -13.19 -27.50
N GLY A 142 12.99 -12.00 -27.93
CA GLY A 142 11.81 -11.80 -28.78
C GLY A 142 10.46 -11.99 -28.09
N LYS A 143 10.42 -12.32 -26.79
CA LYS A 143 9.18 -12.37 -26.00
C LYS A 143 8.92 -11.02 -25.32
N PRO A 144 7.66 -10.58 -25.16
CA PRO A 144 7.33 -9.46 -24.29
C PRO A 144 7.90 -9.67 -22.89
N ARG A 145 8.58 -8.66 -22.35
CA ARG A 145 9.02 -8.66 -20.95
C ARG A 145 7.81 -8.50 -20.03
N PRO A 146 7.87 -9.03 -18.78
CA PRO A 146 6.93 -8.63 -17.75
C PRO A 146 6.88 -7.10 -17.55
N VAL A 147 5.73 -6.60 -17.13
CA VAL A 147 5.56 -5.23 -16.62
C VAL A 147 4.95 -5.34 -15.23
N THR A 148 5.56 -4.68 -14.24
CA THR A 148 5.04 -4.58 -12.88
C THR A 148 4.67 -3.13 -12.59
N PHE A 149 3.40 -2.89 -12.30
CA PHE A 149 2.93 -1.61 -11.78
C PHE A 149 3.08 -1.59 -10.26
N VAL A 150 3.71 -0.53 -9.73
CA VAL A 150 4.17 -0.43 -8.34
C VAL A 150 3.61 0.84 -7.72
N TYR A 151 3.03 0.73 -6.53
CA TYR A 151 2.46 1.88 -5.80
C TYR A 151 2.49 1.64 -4.29
N ASN A 152 2.79 2.69 -3.53
CA ASN A 152 2.67 2.67 -2.07
C ASN A 152 1.20 2.89 -1.64
N GLY A 153 0.94 2.71 -0.35
CA GLY A 153 -0.36 2.89 0.27
C GLY A 153 -0.60 4.31 0.81
N GLY A 154 -0.61 4.43 2.14
CA GLY A 154 -1.24 5.54 2.85
C GLY A 154 -2.64 5.14 3.33
N PRO A 155 -3.76 5.61 2.72
CA PRO A 155 -3.86 6.38 1.48
C PRO A 155 -3.22 7.77 1.55
N GLY A 156 -2.83 8.28 0.38
CA GLY A 156 -2.17 9.58 0.24
C GLY A 156 -0.64 9.55 0.16
N SER A 157 -0.01 8.38 0.05
CA SER A 157 1.42 8.25 -0.28
C SER A 157 1.65 8.24 -1.79
N SER A 158 2.71 8.91 -2.24
CA SER A 158 3.29 8.68 -3.56
C SER A 158 4.12 7.37 -3.57
N SER A 159 4.50 6.89 -4.75
CA SER A 159 5.30 5.68 -4.98
C SER A 159 6.78 5.78 -4.53
N ILE A 160 7.17 6.88 -3.90
CA ILE A 160 8.57 7.22 -3.59
C ILE A 160 9.27 6.18 -2.71
N TRP A 161 8.61 5.59 -1.72
CA TRP A 161 9.27 4.68 -0.78
C TRP A 161 9.66 3.36 -1.44
N LEU A 162 8.76 2.78 -2.25
CA LEU A 162 9.11 1.63 -3.08
C LEU A 162 10.13 2.02 -4.16
N ARG A 163 9.96 3.18 -4.83
CA ARG A 163 10.83 3.61 -5.92
C ARG A 163 12.26 3.91 -5.49
N LEU A 164 12.46 4.44 -4.28
CA LEU A 164 13.77 4.78 -3.73
C LEU A 164 14.31 3.72 -2.75
N GLY A 165 13.48 2.85 -2.18
CA GLY A 165 13.91 1.85 -1.20
C GLY A 165 14.09 0.44 -1.79
N SER A 166 13.21 0.01 -2.71
CA SER A 166 13.09 -1.40 -3.06
C SER A 166 13.92 -1.83 -4.28
N PHE A 167 13.33 -1.80 -5.48
CA PHE A 167 13.81 -2.58 -6.64
C PHE A 167 14.03 -1.77 -7.93
N ALA A 168 13.91 -0.44 -7.89
CA ALA A 168 14.35 0.41 -8.99
C ALA A 168 15.88 0.31 -9.20
N PRO A 169 16.44 0.71 -10.37
CA PRO A 169 17.88 0.57 -10.66
C PRO A 169 18.82 1.37 -9.75
N THR A 170 18.33 2.42 -9.09
CA THR A 170 19.03 3.15 -8.01
C THR A 170 18.15 3.16 -6.75
N ARG A 171 18.77 3.22 -5.56
CA ARG A 171 18.08 3.25 -4.26
C ARG A 171 18.81 4.13 -3.25
N VAL A 172 18.12 4.55 -2.20
CA VAL A 172 18.72 5.13 -0.99
C VAL A 172 19.30 4.00 -0.15
N ALA A 173 20.55 4.13 0.31
CA ALA A 173 21.18 3.15 1.18
C ALA A 173 20.86 3.44 2.65
N THR A 174 19.78 2.83 3.15
CA THR A 174 19.36 2.90 4.56
C THR A 174 20.20 1.98 5.45
N PRO A 175 20.64 2.44 6.65
CA PRO A 175 21.28 1.60 7.65
C PRO A 175 20.27 0.94 8.62
N ASP A 176 19.08 0.62 8.10
CA ASP A 176 17.96 0.04 8.86
C ASP A 176 18.37 -1.22 9.65
N PRO A 177 17.95 -1.39 10.92
CA PRO A 177 17.02 -0.56 11.71
C PRO A 177 17.68 0.57 12.52
N LEU A 178 18.88 1.03 12.14
CA LEU A 178 19.60 2.09 12.84
C LEU A 178 19.63 3.39 12.03
N PHE A 179 19.66 4.52 12.74
CA PHE A 179 19.85 5.83 12.10
C PHE A 179 21.21 6.01 11.42
N GLY A 180 22.25 5.33 11.91
CA GLY A 180 23.63 5.49 11.44
C GLY A 180 24.18 6.92 11.59
N SER A 181 25.41 7.15 11.10
CA SER A 181 26.07 8.46 11.15
C SER A 181 25.61 9.45 10.08
N ASN A 182 24.92 8.96 9.04
CA ASN A 182 24.68 9.72 7.81
C ASN A 182 23.28 10.34 7.76
N TRP A 183 22.41 10.10 8.75
CA TRP A 183 21.09 10.75 8.78
C TRP A 183 21.25 12.28 8.93
N PRO A 184 20.51 13.13 8.18
CA PRO A 184 19.39 12.79 7.29
C PRO A 184 19.78 12.74 5.79
N ASN A 185 21.02 12.39 5.45
CA ASN A 185 21.56 12.39 4.08
C ASN A 185 22.13 11.01 3.70
N TYR A 186 21.27 9.99 3.65
CA TYR A 186 21.68 8.67 3.16
C TYR A 186 22.03 8.73 1.66
N PRO A 187 23.09 8.01 1.23
CA PRO A 187 23.54 8.11 -0.14
C PRO A 187 22.59 7.38 -1.10
N LEU A 188 22.35 7.99 -2.26
CA LEU A 188 21.76 7.33 -3.42
C LEU A 188 22.85 6.45 -4.07
N VAL A 189 22.54 5.17 -4.32
CA VAL A 189 23.47 4.17 -4.85
C VAL A 189 22.85 3.37 -5.99
N ASP A 190 23.70 2.76 -6.83
CA ASP A 190 23.28 1.72 -7.76
C ASP A 190 22.70 0.53 -6.99
N ASN A 191 21.51 0.07 -7.38
CA ASN A 191 20.80 -0.97 -6.67
C ASN A 191 21.15 -2.36 -7.21
N ALA A 192 22.10 -3.05 -6.58
CA ALA A 192 22.40 -4.45 -6.89
C ALA A 192 21.16 -5.37 -6.77
N GLU A 193 20.17 -4.98 -5.95
CA GLU A 193 18.90 -5.67 -5.77
C GLU A 193 17.81 -5.26 -6.78
N SER A 194 18.11 -4.47 -7.82
CA SER A 194 17.09 -4.06 -8.80
C SER A 194 16.45 -5.23 -9.56
N LEU A 195 15.15 -5.13 -9.85
CA LEU A 195 14.40 -6.10 -10.66
C LEU A 195 14.40 -5.79 -12.17
N ILE A 196 15.13 -4.77 -12.64
CA ILE A 196 15.21 -4.42 -14.07
C ILE A 196 15.74 -5.57 -14.95
N ASP A 197 16.48 -6.51 -14.37
CA ASP A 197 16.91 -7.75 -15.03
C ASP A 197 15.81 -8.80 -15.23
N THR A 198 14.59 -8.54 -14.74
CA THR A 198 13.48 -9.51 -14.64
C THR A 198 12.16 -8.94 -15.17
N THR A 199 11.81 -7.71 -14.81
CA THR A 199 10.56 -7.03 -15.20
C THR A 199 10.85 -5.57 -15.58
N ASP A 200 9.99 -4.98 -16.40
CA ASP A 200 9.91 -3.53 -16.51
C ASP A 200 9.09 -3.01 -15.31
N LEU A 201 9.47 -1.87 -14.73
CA LEU A 201 8.88 -1.32 -13.52
C LEU A 201 8.18 0.00 -13.83
N VAL A 202 6.95 0.19 -13.34
CA VAL A 202 6.18 1.44 -13.52
C VAL A 202 5.66 1.89 -12.16
N PHE A 203 6.27 2.93 -11.62
CA PHE A 203 5.90 3.52 -10.34
C PHE A 203 4.86 4.62 -10.56
N ILE A 204 3.71 4.54 -9.89
CA ILE A 204 2.54 5.40 -10.13
C ILE A 204 2.23 6.21 -8.86
N ASP A 205 2.04 7.52 -9.01
CA ASP A 205 1.57 8.40 -7.94
C ASP A 205 0.06 8.70 -8.13
N PRO A 206 -0.83 8.36 -7.18
CA PRO A 206 -2.27 8.68 -7.27
C PRO A 206 -2.60 10.19 -7.16
N PRO A 207 -3.78 10.67 -7.59
CA PRO A 207 -4.15 12.09 -7.57
C PRO A 207 -4.06 12.74 -6.17
N GLY A 208 -3.40 13.88 -6.08
CA GLY A 208 -3.08 14.54 -4.81
C GLY A 208 -1.79 14.03 -4.14
N THR A 209 -0.98 13.22 -4.84
CA THR A 209 0.33 12.73 -4.37
C THR A 209 1.39 12.86 -5.47
N GLY A 210 2.67 12.92 -5.09
CA GLY A 210 3.77 13.07 -6.03
C GLY A 210 3.63 14.38 -6.80
N LEU A 211 3.36 14.31 -8.11
CA LEU A 211 2.94 15.47 -8.91
C LEU A 211 1.52 15.30 -9.52
N SER A 212 0.80 14.23 -9.20
CA SER A 212 -0.46 13.89 -9.86
C SER A 212 -1.63 14.78 -9.45
N GLU A 213 -2.40 15.27 -10.42
CA GLU A 213 -3.55 16.14 -10.19
C GLU A 213 -4.74 15.73 -11.07
N ALA A 214 -5.96 15.86 -10.54
CA ALA A 214 -7.20 15.71 -11.31
C ALA A 214 -7.28 16.67 -12.51
N VAL A 215 -8.11 16.35 -13.51
CA VAL A 215 -8.39 17.26 -14.63
C VAL A 215 -9.82 17.82 -14.51
N LEU A 216 -9.95 19.15 -14.54
CA LEU A 216 -11.23 19.84 -14.40
C LEU A 216 -12.25 19.38 -15.46
N PRO A 217 -13.52 19.19 -15.09
CA PRO A 217 -14.18 19.66 -13.86
C PRO A 217 -13.98 18.76 -12.62
N ASN A 218 -13.20 17.68 -12.71
CA ASN A 218 -12.86 16.86 -11.56
C ASN A 218 -11.84 17.58 -10.66
N THR A 219 -11.93 17.38 -9.35
CA THR A 219 -10.92 17.80 -8.37
C THR A 219 -10.23 16.58 -7.76
N ASN A 220 -9.08 16.77 -7.11
CA ASN A 220 -8.32 15.67 -6.48
C ASN A 220 -9.20 14.82 -5.55
N GLN A 221 -10.05 15.46 -4.73
CA GLN A 221 -10.93 14.78 -3.78
C GLN A 221 -11.94 13.82 -4.42
N LYS A 222 -12.27 13.94 -5.72
CA LYS A 222 -13.10 12.95 -6.42
C LYS A 222 -12.51 11.54 -6.34
N TYR A 223 -11.18 11.43 -6.31
CA TYR A 223 -10.44 10.17 -6.30
C TYR A 223 -9.97 9.76 -4.90
N TRP A 224 -10.42 10.45 -3.84
CA TRP A 224 -10.01 10.19 -2.46
C TRP A 224 -10.99 9.25 -1.73
N GLY A 225 -11.12 8.04 -2.26
CA GLY A 225 -11.95 6.98 -1.70
C GLY A 225 -11.64 5.63 -2.33
N SER A 226 -11.87 4.54 -1.61
CA SER A 226 -11.44 3.18 -1.97
C SER A 226 -11.76 2.80 -3.42
N ASP A 227 -13.03 2.93 -3.81
CA ASP A 227 -13.48 2.59 -5.16
C ASP A 227 -13.00 3.60 -6.23
N ALA A 228 -12.99 4.89 -5.91
CA ALA A 228 -12.63 5.95 -6.87
C ALA A 228 -11.13 5.90 -7.23
N ASP A 229 -10.29 5.57 -6.24
CA ASP A 229 -8.86 5.28 -6.36
C ASP A 229 -8.60 4.05 -7.24
N VAL A 230 -9.31 2.95 -7.02
CA VAL A 230 -9.21 1.73 -7.85
C VAL A 230 -9.60 2.02 -9.30
N ASN A 231 -10.67 2.79 -9.54
CA ASN A 231 -11.11 3.17 -10.88
C ASN A 231 -10.03 3.99 -11.64
N ILE A 232 -9.51 5.07 -11.05
CA ILE A 232 -8.51 5.91 -11.74
C ILE A 232 -7.18 5.16 -11.97
N MET A 233 -6.81 4.26 -11.07
CA MET A 233 -5.63 3.40 -11.21
C MET A 233 -5.80 2.34 -12.31
N ARG A 234 -6.99 1.73 -12.45
CA ARG A 234 -7.34 0.84 -13.58
C ARG A 234 -7.17 1.57 -14.92
N ASP A 235 -7.73 2.77 -15.01
CA ASP A 235 -7.80 3.53 -16.26
C ASP A 235 -6.42 4.06 -16.67
N PHE A 236 -5.59 4.47 -15.71
CA PHE A 236 -4.16 4.71 -15.94
C PHE A 236 -3.44 3.47 -16.48
N ILE A 237 -3.62 2.30 -15.83
CA ILE A 237 -2.92 1.06 -16.23
C ILE A 237 -3.31 0.64 -17.65
N GLN A 238 -4.60 0.67 -17.99
CA GLN A 238 -5.08 0.40 -19.34
C GLN A 238 -4.48 1.37 -20.36
N ARG A 239 -4.49 2.67 -20.06
CA ARG A 239 -3.92 3.71 -20.92
C ARG A 239 -2.40 3.56 -21.10
N TYR A 240 -1.67 3.19 -20.05
CA TYR A 240 -0.24 2.90 -20.11
C TYR A 240 0.05 1.67 -20.98
N LEU A 241 -0.68 0.57 -20.78
CA LEU A 241 -0.53 -0.66 -21.56
C LEU A 241 -0.79 -0.41 -23.06
N ASN A 242 -1.80 0.39 -23.39
CA ASN A 242 -2.14 0.72 -24.76
C ASN A 242 -1.06 1.60 -25.43
N VAL A 243 -0.69 2.73 -24.83
CA VAL A 243 0.31 3.66 -25.43
C VAL A 243 1.70 3.04 -25.53
N ASN A 244 2.09 2.17 -24.60
CA ASN A 244 3.38 1.48 -24.64
C ASN A 244 3.33 0.12 -25.36
N SER A 245 2.22 -0.23 -26.01
CA SER A 245 2.02 -1.51 -26.72
C SER A 245 2.34 -2.76 -25.87
N ARG A 246 1.96 -2.74 -24.59
CA ARG A 246 2.29 -3.78 -23.60
C ARG A 246 1.17 -4.78 -23.30
N SER A 247 0.03 -4.73 -23.99
CA SER A 247 -1.11 -5.63 -23.78
C SER A 247 -0.81 -7.14 -23.91
N THR A 248 0.28 -7.52 -24.58
CA THR A 248 0.76 -8.92 -24.68
C THR A 248 1.82 -9.30 -23.62
N SER A 249 2.15 -8.38 -22.71
CA SER A 249 3.12 -8.61 -21.64
C SER A 249 2.50 -9.43 -20.52
N PRO A 250 3.30 -10.21 -19.77
CA PRO A 250 2.92 -10.64 -18.43
C PRO A 250 2.76 -9.44 -17.50
N ILE A 251 1.53 -9.11 -17.10
CA ILE A 251 1.21 -7.95 -16.24
C ILE A 251 1.22 -8.36 -14.77
N TYR A 252 1.81 -7.53 -13.91
CA TYR A 252 1.82 -7.70 -12.47
C TYR A 252 1.47 -6.41 -11.74
N LEU A 253 0.90 -6.54 -10.54
CA LEU A 253 0.68 -5.47 -9.58
C LEU A 253 1.58 -5.69 -8.35
N TYR A 254 2.08 -4.62 -7.75
CA TYR A 254 2.84 -4.62 -6.50
C TYR A 254 2.35 -3.47 -5.61
N GLY A 255 1.63 -3.82 -4.55
CA GLY A 255 1.14 -2.87 -3.54
C GLY A 255 1.83 -3.09 -2.19
N GLU A 256 2.04 -2.00 -1.46
CA GLU A 256 2.49 -2.01 -0.06
C GLU A 256 1.47 -1.28 0.82
N SER A 257 1.22 -1.76 2.05
CA SER A 257 0.32 -1.08 3.01
C SER A 257 -1.12 -1.00 2.50
N TYR A 258 -1.80 0.16 2.56
CA TYR A 258 -3.04 0.43 1.81
C TYR A 258 -2.94 0.12 0.28
N GLY A 259 -1.74 0.01 -0.27
CA GLY A 259 -1.54 -0.54 -1.61
C GLY A 259 -2.04 -1.99 -1.75
N THR A 260 -2.08 -2.81 -0.70
CA THR A 260 -2.55 -4.20 -0.79
C THR A 260 -4.07 -4.34 -0.96
N PRO A 261 -4.96 -3.68 -0.18
CA PRO A 261 -6.39 -3.71 -0.48
C PRO A 261 -6.70 -3.07 -1.83
N ARG A 262 -5.99 -1.99 -2.21
CA ARG A 262 -6.03 -1.46 -3.58
C ARG A 262 -5.68 -2.55 -4.60
N THR A 263 -4.64 -3.35 -4.37
CA THR A 263 -4.22 -4.42 -5.29
C THR A 263 -5.29 -5.51 -5.47
N ASP A 264 -5.99 -5.91 -4.42
CA ASP A 264 -7.06 -6.92 -4.51
C ASP A 264 -8.25 -6.40 -5.32
N MET A 265 -8.79 -5.22 -4.94
CA MET A 265 -9.88 -4.56 -5.66
C MET A 265 -9.51 -4.26 -7.13
N LEU A 266 -8.29 -3.77 -7.37
CA LEU A 266 -7.78 -3.47 -8.71
C LEU A 266 -7.53 -4.74 -9.54
N ALA A 267 -7.20 -5.87 -8.91
CA ALA A 267 -7.09 -7.14 -9.61
C ALA A 267 -8.45 -7.61 -10.13
N LEU A 268 -9.50 -7.54 -9.30
CA LEU A 268 -10.86 -7.82 -9.74
C LEU A 268 -11.32 -6.85 -10.83
N ALA A 269 -11.06 -5.55 -10.67
CA ALA A 269 -11.44 -4.52 -11.64
C ALA A 269 -10.74 -4.70 -13.01
N LEU A 270 -9.44 -5.06 -13.03
CA LEU A 270 -8.69 -5.29 -14.26
C LEU A 270 -9.09 -6.60 -14.97
N GLU A 271 -9.26 -7.71 -14.24
CA GLU A 271 -9.74 -8.97 -14.83
C GLU A 271 -11.15 -8.82 -15.40
N SER A 272 -12.04 -8.13 -14.69
CA SER A 272 -13.41 -7.83 -15.15
C SER A 272 -13.42 -6.95 -16.41
N ALA A 273 -12.44 -6.06 -16.54
CA ALA A 273 -12.24 -5.22 -17.72
C ALA A 273 -11.40 -5.89 -18.83
N GLY A 274 -11.11 -7.19 -18.74
CA GLY A 274 -10.39 -7.97 -19.76
C GLY A 274 -8.86 -7.79 -19.77
N VAL A 275 -8.29 -7.15 -18.75
CA VAL A 275 -6.83 -7.01 -18.57
C VAL A 275 -6.33 -8.15 -17.70
N HIS A 276 -5.97 -9.26 -18.33
CA HIS A 276 -5.55 -10.46 -17.62
C HIS A 276 -4.21 -10.29 -16.89
N LEU A 277 -4.25 -10.45 -15.57
CA LEU A 277 -3.10 -10.37 -14.70
C LEU A 277 -2.35 -11.71 -14.65
N THR A 278 -1.04 -11.61 -14.47
CA THR A 278 -0.15 -12.77 -14.40
C THR A 278 0.30 -13.05 -12.96
N GLY A 279 0.27 -12.04 -12.08
CA GLY A 279 0.42 -12.18 -10.63
C GLY A 279 0.28 -10.85 -9.89
N ILE A 280 0.00 -10.90 -8.60
CA ILE A 280 -0.02 -9.74 -7.69
C ILE A 280 0.92 -9.98 -6.51
N VAL A 281 1.50 -8.90 -6.00
CA VAL A 281 2.32 -8.90 -4.78
C VAL A 281 1.71 -7.95 -3.75
N LEU A 282 1.54 -8.47 -2.53
CA LEU A 282 0.95 -7.79 -1.38
C LEU A 282 2.04 -7.68 -0.31
N GLN A 283 2.75 -6.55 -0.26
CA GLN A 283 3.78 -6.32 0.76
C GLN A 283 3.14 -5.70 2.01
N SER A 284 3.36 -6.30 3.18
CA SER A 284 2.99 -5.74 4.49
C SER A 284 1.51 -5.35 4.55
N ALA A 285 0.64 -6.36 4.43
CA ALA A 285 -0.72 -6.18 3.94
C ALA A 285 -1.78 -5.84 5.01
N ILE A 286 -2.75 -5.02 4.64
CA ILE A 286 -4.00 -4.80 5.38
C ILE A 286 -5.19 -5.17 4.50
N LEU A 287 -5.68 -6.41 4.63
CA LEU A 287 -6.71 -6.97 3.74
C LEU A 287 -8.15 -6.84 4.29
N ASN A 288 -8.27 -6.52 5.58
CA ASN A 288 -9.54 -6.31 6.26
C ASN A 288 -9.33 -5.29 7.37
N TYR A 289 -9.87 -4.08 7.20
CA TYR A 289 -9.68 -3.00 8.17
C TYR A 289 -10.33 -3.31 9.53
N PHE A 290 -11.39 -4.11 9.59
CA PHE A 290 -11.99 -4.50 10.87
C PHE A 290 -11.06 -5.38 11.72
N ALA A 291 -10.19 -6.18 11.09
CA ALA A 291 -9.19 -7.00 11.79
C ALA A 291 -8.04 -6.17 12.39
N ASP A 292 -7.96 -4.88 12.04
CA ASP A 292 -7.22 -3.87 12.77
C ASP A 292 -8.16 -2.85 13.42
N ALA A 293 -8.71 -3.21 14.58
CA ALA A 293 -9.61 -2.38 15.36
C ALA A 293 -8.96 -1.05 15.84
N VAL A 294 -7.62 -0.91 15.79
CA VAL A 294 -6.96 0.38 16.08
C VAL A 294 -7.22 1.35 14.93
N GLU A 295 -6.95 0.92 13.69
CA GLU A 295 -7.28 1.72 12.51
C GLU A 295 -8.81 1.86 12.34
N ALA A 296 -9.57 0.80 12.58
CA ALA A 296 -11.02 0.79 12.37
C ALA A 296 -11.77 1.79 13.28
N VAL A 297 -11.39 1.88 14.56
CA VAL A 297 -11.94 2.88 15.49
C VAL A 297 -11.42 4.30 15.16
N ALA A 298 -10.18 4.44 14.67
CA ALA A 298 -9.66 5.74 14.23
C ALA A 298 -10.42 6.30 13.01
N ILE A 299 -10.82 5.42 12.08
CA ILE A 299 -11.61 5.76 10.88
C ILE A 299 -13.08 6.01 11.23
N THR A 300 -13.75 5.05 11.88
CA THR A 300 -15.20 5.13 12.16
C THR A 300 -15.56 6.10 13.28
N GLN A 301 -14.63 6.35 14.22
CA GLN A 301 -14.87 7.07 15.47
C GLN A 301 -16.05 6.51 16.27
N SER A 302 -16.35 5.21 16.11
CA SER A 302 -17.50 4.52 16.68
C SER A 302 -17.09 3.16 17.27
N THR A 303 -17.99 2.55 18.05
CA THR A 303 -17.79 1.18 18.57
C THR A 303 -17.94 0.10 17.50
N GLU A 304 -18.36 0.44 16.27
CA GLU A 304 -18.45 -0.51 15.15
C GLU A 304 -17.04 -0.91 14.67
N GLY A 305 -16.04 -0.04 14.83
CA GLY A 305 -14.63 -0.38 14.61
C GLY A 305 -14.08 -1.44 15.57
N LEU A 306 -14.76 -1.74 16.68
CA LEU A 306 -14.37 -2.81 17.62
C LEU A 306 -14.86 -4.20 17.19
N LEU A 307 -15.45 -4.37 16.00
CA LEU A 307 -16.09 -5.62 15.57
C LEU A 307 -15.18 -6.86 15.69
N LEU A 308 -13.91 -6.76 15.32
CA LEU A 308 -12.90 -7.82 15.44
C LEU A 308 -11.76 -7.42 16.39
N GLU A 309 -12.07 -6.74 17.50
CA GLU A 309 -11.07 -6.30 18.49
C GLU A 309 -10.23 -7.44 19.08
N THR A 310 -10.74 -8.69 19.05
CA THR A 310 -10.00 -9.89 19.50
C THR A 310 -8.97 -10.32 18.47
N ASP A 311 -9.32 -10.34 17.19
CA ASP A 311 -8.38 -10.56 16.07
C ASP A 311 -7.24 -9.56 16.13
N THR A 312 -7.53 -8.30 16.43
CA THR A 312 -6.51 -7.24 16.54
C THR A 312 -5.52 -7.51 17.66
N VAL A 313 -5.97 -7.70 18.91
CA VAL A 313 -5.04 -7.99 20.04
C VAL A 313 -4.32 -9.34 19.89
N ALA A 314 -4.88 -10.27 19.12
CA ALA A 314 -4.21 -11.52 18.75
C ALA A 314 -3.14 -11.30 17.64
N GLY A 315 -3.51 -10.67 16.53
CA GLY A 315 -2.68 -10.45 15.35
C GLY A 315 -1.42 -9.64 15.62
N TYR A 316 -1.52 -8.64 16.49
CA TYR A 316 -0.38 -7.83 16.93
C TYR A 316 0.63 -8.58 17.81
N LEU A 317 0.24 -9.68 18.48
CA LEU A 317 1.06 -10.31 19.52
C LEU A 317 2.31 -11.01 18.98
N PRO A 318 2.29 -11.77 17.87
CA PRO A 318 3.50 -12.33 17.26
C PRO A 318 4.49 -11.26 16.75
N GLY A 319 4.01 -10.19 16.10
CA GLY A 319 4.86 -9.07 15.65
C GLY A 319 5.51 -8.33 16.82
N TYR A 320 4.72 -8.03 17.85
CA TYR A 320 5.24 -7.48 19.11
C TYR A 320 6.26 -8.40 19.78
N ALA A 321 6.06 -9.72 19.73
CA ALA A 321 6.99 -10.68 20.30
C ALA A 321 8.32 -10.74 19.53
N ALA A 322 8.31 -10.66 18.20
CA ALA A 322 9.54 -10.54 17.40
C ALA A 322 10.33 -9.27 17.77
N VAL A 323 9.64 -8.13 17.94
CA VAL A 323 10.26 -6.87 18.40
C VAL A 323 10.78 -6.99 19.84
N ALA A 324 10.04 -7.62 20.73
CA ALA A 324 10.51 -7.93 22.09
C ALA A 324 11.77 -8.83 22.06
N ALA A 325 11.86 -9.78 21.13
CA ALA A 325 13.04 -10.62 20.96
C ALA A 325 14.27 -9.82 20.50
N TYR A 326 14.11 -8.90 19.54
CA TYR A 326 15.17 -7.99 19.09
C TYR A 326 15.77 -7.18 20.25
N PHE A 327 14.95 -6.73 21.20
CA PHE A 327 15.39 -6.02 22.40
C PHE A 327 15.70 -6.90 23.62
N ASN A 328 15.91 -8.21 23.44
CA ASN A 328 16.23 -9.17 24.50
C ASN A 328 15.18 -9.22 25.64
N GLN A 329 13.93 -8.87 25.35
CA GLN A 329 12.80 -8.96 26.29
C GLN A 329 12.10 -10.33 26.26
N VAL A 330 12.83 -11.37 25.86
CA VAL A 330 12.41 -12.77 25.78
C VAL A 330 13.40 -13.69 26.50
N SER A 331 12.93 -14.81 27.04
CA SER A 331 13.75 -15.80 27.73
C SER A 331 13.15 -17.21 27.60
N PRO A 332 13.89 -18.20 27.06
CA PRO A 332 15.23 -18.07 26.47
C PRO A 332 15.25 -17.20 25.21
N ALA A 333 16.43 -16.74 24.79
CA ALA A 333 16.58 -16.08 23.50
C ALA A 333 16.27 -17.07 22.35
N PRO A 334 15.51 -16.65 21.32
CA PRO A 334 15.13 -17.53 20.22
C PRO A 334 16.35 -17.92 19.37
N VAL A 335 16.38 -19.16 18.92
CA VAL A 335 17.48 -19.72 18.10
C VAL A 335 17.30 -19.39 16.62
N ASN A 336 16.06 -19.19 16.17
CA ASN A 336 15.69 -18.84 14.80
C ASN A 336 14.39 -18.01 14.84
N PRO A 337 14.28 -16.90 14.09
CA PRO A 337 13.08 -16.05 14.08
C PRO A 337 11.81 -16.77 13.60
N ASP A 338 11.90 -17.59 12.56
CA ASP A 338 10.73 -18.27 11.96
C ASP A 338 10.08 -19.27 12.94
N LEU A 339 10.89 -20.03 13.68
CA LEU A 339 10.44 -20.92 14.75
C LEU A 339 9.85 -20.15 15.93
N TYR A 340 10.32 -18.93 16.19
CA TYR A 340 9.79 -18.09 17.26
C TYR A 340 8.46 -17.43 16.88
N ALA A 341 8.32 -16.97 15.63
CA ALA A 341 7.04 -16.54 15.06
C ALA A 341 5.99 -17.66 15.23
N LEU A 342 6.27 -18.86 14.73
CA LEU A 342 5.40 -20.03 14.87
C LEU A 342 5.06 -20.36 16.33
N GLN A 343 6.03 -20.28 17.25
CA GLN A 343 5.76 -20.47 18.69
C GLN A 343 4.75 -19.45 19.22
N THR A 344 4.89 -18.17 18.83
CA THR A 344 4.03 -17.08 19.30
C THR A 344 2.66 -17.08 18.63
N GLU A 345 2.54 -17.47 17.36
CA GLU A 345 1.27 -17.71 16.65
C GLU A 345 0.47 -18.84 17.34
N LEU A 346 1.13 -19.96 17.64
CA LEU A 346 0.53 -21.11 18.34
C LEU A 346 0.10 -20.71 19.75
N PHE A 347 0.94 -20.01 20.51
CA PHE A 347 0.58 -19.49 21.82
C PHE A 347 -0.63 -18.56 21.76
N THR A 348 -0.63 -17.59 20.83
CA THR A 348 -1.72 -16.65 20.61
C THR A 348 -3.03 -17.37 20.28
N THR A 349 -2.97 -18.35 19.37
CA THR A 349 -4.12 -19.19 19.00
C THR A 349 -4.68 -19.96 20.20
N LEU A 350 -3.82 -20.48 21.09
CA LEU A 350 -4.23 -21.17 22.32
C LEU A 350 -4.90 -20.25 23.35
N ILE A 351 -4.57 -18.95 23.35
CA ILE A 351 -5.14 -17.97 24.29
C ILE A 351 -6.21 -17.06 23.68
N TYR A 352 -6.56 -17.21 22.39
CA TYR A 352 -7.50 -16.34 21.66
C TYR A 352 -8.79 -16.04 22.45
N ASN A 353 -9.50 -17.07 22.92
CA ASN A 353 -10.73 -16.92 23.72
C ASN A 353 -10.51 -16.22 25.09
N GLN A 354 -9.27 -16.17 25.61
CA GLN A 354 -8.91 -15.43 26.82
C GLN A 354 -8.63 -13.95 26.51
N LEU A 355 -8.21 -13.63 25.29
CA LEU A 355 -7.93 -12.26 24.83
C LEU A 355 -9.21 -11.42 24.69
N GLN A 356 -10.36 -12.05 24.38
CA GLN A 356 -11.69 -11.41 24.31
C GLN A 356 -12.07 -10.58 25.54
N LYS A 357 -11.49 -10.88 26.71
CA LYS A 357 -11.73 -10.10 27.95
C LYS A 357 -10.96 -8.78 28.00
N TYR A 358 -9.88 -8.66 27.22
CA TYR A 358 -8.89 -7.59 27.28
C TYR A 358 -8.83 -6.78 25.98
N SER A 359 -9.37 -7.30 24.88
CA SER A 359 -9.35 -6.73 23.52
C SER A 359 -9.77 -5.26 23.48
N GLN A 360 -10.98 -4.91 23.94
CA GLN A 360 -11.47 -3.52 23.98
C GLN A 360 -10.48 -2.58 24.69
N SER A 361 -10.04 -2.97 25.88
CA SER A 361 -9.11 -2.16 26.69
C SER A 361 -7.76 -2.04 26.02
N TRP A 362 -7.28 -3.11 25.37
CA TRP A 362 -6.02 -3.10 24.62
C TRP A 362 -6.08 -2.17 23.40
N VAL A 363 -7.13 -2.24 22.59
CA VAL A 363 -7.33 -1.39 21.40
C VAL A 363 -7.41 0.08 21.80
N LEU A 364 -8.26 0.41 22.78
CA LEU A 364 -8.41 1.77 23.29
C LEU A 364 -7.11 2.32 23.92
N SER A 365 -6.26 1.46 24.48
CA SER A 365 -4.94 1.84 24.99
C SER A 365 -3.97 2.23 23.88
N GLN A 366 -4.02 1.56 22.71
CA GLN A 366 -3.18 1.94 21.56
C GLN A 366 -3.60 3.29 20.98
N LEU A 367 -4.88 3.63 21.08
CA LEU A 367 -5.44 4.94 20.72
C LEU A 367 -5.20 6.03 21.80
N GLY A 368 -4.56 5.70 22.93
CA GLY A 368 -4.29 6.65 24.02
C GLY A 368 -5.54 7.07 24.81
N ILE A 369 -6.65 6.33 24.68
CA ILE A 369 -7.95 6.60 25.31
C ILE A 369 -8.49 5.37 26.08
N PRO A 370 -7.66 4.71 26.92
CA PRO A 370 -7.95 3.40 27.49
C PRO A 370 -9.26 3.32 28.27
N ASP A 371 -9.71 4.42 28.88
CA ASP A 371 -10.90 4.52 29.71
C ASP A 371 -12.17 5.05 28.98
N ALA A 372 -12.11 5.23 27.66
CA ALA A 372 -13.19 5.85 26.88
C ALA A 372 -14.55 5.14 26.99
N LEU A 373 -14.55 3.81 27.20
CA LEU A 373 -15.76 2.98 27.33
C LEU A 373 -15.98 2.42 28.75
N GLY A 374 -15.14 2.80 29.74
CA GLY A 374 -15.25 2.35 31.12
C GLY A 374 -13.91 2.10 31.79
N THR A 375 -13.89 1.37 32.90
CA THR A 375 -12.64 1.01 33.58
C THR A 375 -11.85 -0.01 32.72
N PRO A 376 -10.58 0.26 32.37
CA PRO A 376 -9.77 -0.68 31.59
C PRO A 376 -9.57 -2.03 32.30
N VAL A 377 -9.58 -3.11 31.51
CA VAL A 377 -9.41 -4.49 31.99
C VAL A 377 -8.17 -5.11 31.34
N PHE A 378 -7.20 -5.51 32.17
CA PHE A 378 -5.96 -6.16 31.73
C PHE A 378 -5.74 -7.50 32.47
N PRO A 379 -4.88 -8.39 31.96
CA PRO A 379 -4.57 -9.65 32.63
C PRO A 379 -3.85 -9.41 33.95
N SER A 380 -4.09 -10.27 34.94
CA SER A 380 -3.41 -10.19 36.24
C SER A 380 -1.93 -10.56 36.14
N ASP A 381 -1.09 -10.11 37.08
CA ASP A 381 0.31 -10.55 37.17
C ASP A 381 0.47 -12.09 37.21
N ALA A 382 -0.47 -12.80 37.83
CA ALA A 382 -0.49 -14.27 37.81
C ALA A 382 -0.75 -14.83 36.39
N THR A 383 -1.63 -14.19 35.63
CA THR A 383 -1.90 -14.51 34.21
C THR A 383 -0.68 -14.23 33.34
N LEU A 384 -0.08 -13.04 33.45
CA LEU A 384 1.13 -12.67 32.69
C LEU A 384 2.30 -13.62 33.00
N LYS A 385 2.48 -14.02 34.27
CA LYS A 385 3.49 -15.01 34.67
C LYS A 385 3.22 -16.41 34.12
N LEU A 386 1.96 -16.82 33.99
CA LEU A 386 1.62 -18.10 33.34
C LEU A 386 1.90 -18.04 31.83
N TRP A 387 1.62 -16.90 31.19
CA TRP A 387 1.85 -16.67 29.77
C TRP A 387 3.33 -16.48 29.38
N SER A 388 4.20 -16.04 30.30
CA SER A 388 5.63 -15.83 30.00
C SER A 388 6.39 -17.10 29.60
N ILE A 389 5.94 -18.29 30.03
CA ILE A 389 6.59 -19.56 29.69
C ILE A 389 6.30 -19.97 28.23
N PRO A 390 5.03 -20.16 27.79
CA PRO A 390 4.74 -20.61 26.42
C PRO A 390 5.05 -19.55 25.35
N SER A 391 4.95 -18.26 25.65
CA SER A 391 5.34 -17.18 24.72
C SER A 391 6.85 -16.88 24.69
N SER A 392 7.59 -17.36 25.71
CA SER A 392 8.94 -16.90 26.07
C SER A 392 9.09 -15.38 26.26
N LEU A 393 8.00 -14.60 26.25
CA LEU A 393 8.04 -13.17 26.57
C LEU A 393 8.35 -12.97 28.05
N THR A 394 9.22 -12.02 28.38
CA THR A 394 9.40 -11.59 29.76
C THR A 394 8.11 -10.99 30.33
N GLN A 395 7.95 -11.01 31.66
CA GLN A 395 6.86 -10.28 32.30
C GLN A 395 6.91 -8.76 32.01
N GLN A 396 8.08 -8.21 31.71
CA GLN A 396 8.23 -6.82 31.25
C GLN A 396 7.55 -6.62 29.89
N ALA A 397 7.88 -7.44 28.88
CA ALA A 397 7.23 -7.39 27.58
C ALA A 397 5.71 -7.60 27.67
N LEU A 398 5.25 -8.59 28.46
CA LEU A 398 3.82 -8.85 28.63
C LEU A 398 3.08 -7.70 29.33
N ARG A 399 3.70 -7.02 30.31
CA ARG A 399 3.16 -5.78 30.93
C ARG A 399 3.25 -4.56 29.99
N GLY A 400 4.16 -4.56 29.03
CA GLY A 400 4.26 -3.55 27.97
C GLY A 400 3.18 -3.73 26.91
N TYR A 401 2.80 -4.98 26.59
CA TYR A 401 1.74 -5.29 25.64
C TYR A 401 0.35 -5.00 26.22
N PHE A 402 0.07 -5.47 27.44
CA PHE A 402 -1.18 -5.21 28.16
C PHE A 402 -1.05 -3.99 29.09
N ASN A 403 -0.62 -2.86 28.52
CA ASN A 403 -0.50 -1.58 29.22
C ASN A 403 -1.67 -0.64 28.87
N ALA A 404 -1.93 0.34 29.74
CA ALA A 404 -2.88 1.43 29.47
C ALA A 404 -2.30 2.51 28.53
N ASN A 405 -0.97 2.61 28.46
CA ASN A 405 -0.26 3.37 27.43
C ASN A 405 -0.03 2.48 26.19
N PRO A 406 0.15 3.05 24.99
CA PRO A 406 0.47 2.28 23.81
C PRO A 406 1.72 1.39 23.97
N PHE A 407 1.73 0.19 23.40
CA PHE A 407 2.86 -0.73 23.49
C PHE A 407 4.16 -0.12 22.96
N GLY A 408 4.04 0.79 21.97
CA GLY A 408 5.15 1.51 21.34
C GLY A 408 5.98 2.39 22.27
N THR A 409 5.47 2.69 23.48
CA THR A 409 6.21 3.40 24.55
C THR A 409 6.30 2.58 25.84
N SER A 410 5.79 1.36 25.85
CA SER A 410 5.62 0.52 27.05
C SER A 410 6.46 -0.77 27.04
N LEU A 411 6.92 -1.25 25.88
CA LEU A 411 7.87 -2.38 25.80
C LEU A 411 9.18 -2.05 26.53
N LEU A 412 9.76 -0.89 26.23
CA LEU A 412 11.04 -0.42 26.76
C LEU A 412 10.84 0.89 27.56
N PRO A 413 11.04 0.89 28.89
CA PRO A 413 10.90 2.09 29.69
C PRO A 413 11.81 3.23 29.23
N GLY A 414 11.21 4.38 28.88
CA GLY A 414 11.94 5.58 28.45
C GLY A 414 12.31 5.64 26.97
N THR A 415 11.82 4.68 26.16
CA THR A 415 12.09 4.58 24.72
C THR A 415 10.79 4.44 23.93
N THR A 416 10.68 5.16 22.82
CA THR A 416 9.66 4.96 21.78
C THR A 416 10.25 4.03 20.72
N ILE A 417 9.51 2.98 20.35
CA ILE A 417 9.81 2.12 19.19
C ILE A 417 8.96 2.53 17.98
N GLY A 418 9.41 2.21 16.78
CA GLY A 418 8.66 2.49 15.55
C GLY A 418 7.37 1.68 15.41
N ARG A 419 6.40 2.20 14.66
CA ARG A 419 5.20 1.44 14.23
C ARG A 419 5.51 0.72 12.93
N TYR A 420 6.11 1.40 11.94
CA TYR A 420 6.51 0.72 10.70
C TYR A 420 7.65 -0.28 10.92
N ASP A 421 8.64 0.00 11.76
CA ASP A 421 9.61 -1.01 12.20
C ASP A 421 9.90 -0.88 13.69
N GLY A 422 9.42 -1.86 14.47
CA GLY A 422 9.57 -1.87 15.91
C GLY A 422 11.02 -2.00 16.39
N ARG A 423 11.99 -2.39 15.55
CA ARG A 423 13.42 -2.42 15.89
C ARG A 423 14.03 -1.02 15.94
N VAL A 424 13.50 -0.09 15.15
CA VAL A 424 13.93 1.31 15.16
C VAL A 424 13.39 1.96 16.42
N SER A 425 14.24 2.71 17.14
CA SER A 425 13.84 3.31 18.42
C SER A 425 14.58 4.59 18.73
N LEU A 426 13.95 5.44 19.55
CA LEU A 426 14.49 6.70 20.06
C LEU A 426 14.16 6.85 21.55
N PRO A 427 15.03 7.46 22.37
CA PRO A 427 14.66 7.86 23.73
C PRO A 427 13.47 8.81 23.70
N ASN A 428 12.56 8.72 24.67
CA ASN A 428 11.36 9.59 24.76
C ASN A 428 11.70 11.10 24.82
N THR A 429 12.95 11.45 25.10
CA THR A 429 13.45 12.83 25.14
C THR A 429 14.05 13.32 23.82
N ASP A 430 14.06 12.50 22.75
CA ASP A 430 14.57 12.93 21.44
C ASP A 430 13.64 13.99 20.82
N PRO A 431 14.12 15.19 20.48
CA PRO A 431 13.27 16.27 20.00
C PRO A 431 12.62 15.97 18.64
N ARG A 432 13.12 14.99 17.87
CA ARG A 432 12.48 14.59 16.60
C ARG A 432 11.09 14.00 16.84
N LEU A 433 10.88 13.37 18.00
CA LEU A 433 9.57 12.83 18.40
C LEU A 433 8.46 13.89 18.56
N GLN A 434 8.81 15.18 18.56
CA GLN A 434 7.84 16.27 18.61
C GLN A 434 7.20 16.58 17.23
N ASN A 435 7.88 16.21 16.14
CA ASN A 435 7.38 16.41 14.77
C ASN A 435 6.80 15.13 14.15
N ASP A 436 7.19 13.97 14.68
CA ASP A 436 6.69 12.68 14.28
C ASP A 436 6.72 11.70 15.45
N GLY A 437 5.64 10.95 15.69
CA GLY A 437 5.61 9.97 16.78
C GLY A 437 6.38 8.68 16.47
N ASP A 438 6.74 8.43 15.20
CA ASP A 438 7.33 7.17 14.76
C ASP A 438 8.84 7.27 14.43
N PRO A 439 9.73 6.70 15.26
CA PRO A 439 11.16 6.53 14.95
C PRO A 439 11.48 5.99 13.55
N SER A 440 10.68 5.05 13.05
CA SER A 440 10.89 4.39 11.75
C SER A 440 10.43 5.23 10.54
N ASP A 441 9.53 6.19 10.71
CA ASP A 441 9.24 7.21 9.69
C ASP A 441 10.35 8.29 9.67
N ILE A 442 10.72 8.80 10.85
CA ILE A 442 11.82 9.78 11.02
C ILE A 442 13.11 9.26 10.37
N LEU A 443 13.35 7.93 10.43
CA LEU A 443 14.49 7.26 9.82
C LEU A 443 14.61 7.57 8.32
N ILE A 444 13.50 7.62 7.58
CA ILE A 444 13.50 7.65 6.11
C ILE A 444 12.97 8.95 5.49
N SER A 445 12.03 9.66 6.13
CA SER A 445 11.28 10.74 5.49
C SER A 445 12.16 11.89 5.00
N GLN A 446 13.14 12.33 5.80
CA GLN A 446 14.10 13.34 5.36
C GLN A 446 15.18 12.80 4.38
N PRO A 447 15.80 11.63 4.60
CA PRO A 447 16.71 11.03 3.62
C PRO A 447 16.12 10.80 2.22
N PHE A 448 14.88 10.32 2.12
CA PHE A 448 14.24 10.03 0.83
C PHE A 448 13.89 11.31 0.07
N THR A 449 13.40 12.34 0.77
CA THR A 449 13.15 13.66 0.16
C THR A 449 14.43 14.36 -0.27
N ASN A 450 15.51 14.26 0.52
CA ASN A 450 16.83 14.78 0.13
C ASN A 450 17.39 14.06 -1.11
N ALA A 451 17.25 12.74 -1.21
CA ALA A 451 17.67 11.96 -2.37
C ALA A 451 16.82 12.24 -3.62
N LEU A 452 15.51 12.45 -3.46
CA LEU A 452 14.61 12.81 -4.55
C LEU A 452 15.03 14.13 -5.23
N ALA A 453 15.38 15.13 -4.42
CA ALA A 453 15.70 16.48 -4.89
C ALA A 453 16.89 16.53 -5.87
N THR A 454 17.82 15.58 -5.78
CA THR A 454 18.93 15.41 -6.75
C THR A 454 18.60 14.37 -7.82
N GLN A 455 17.98 13.26 -7.46
CA GLN A 455 17.69 12.18 -8.42
C GLN A 455 16.75 12.62 -9.55
N MET A 456 15.73 13.45 -9.27
CA MET A 456 14.77 13.92 -10.26
C MET A 456 15.46 14.67 -11.43
N PRO A 457 16.22 15.77 -11.19
CA PRO A 457 16.95 16.44 -12.27
C PRO A 457 18.14 15.63 -12.80
N ASP A 458 18.99 15.06 -11.94
CA ASP A 458 20.31 14.56 -12.36
C ASP A 458 20.26 13.17 -13.00
N TYR A 459 19.34 12.32 -12.54
CA TYR A 459 19.23 10.92 -12.98
C TYR A 459 17.93 10.62 -13.75
N LEU A 460 16.82 11.27 -13.43
CA LEU A 460 15.58 11.13 -14.22
C LEU A 460 15.46 12.19 -15.32
N GLY A 461 16.30 13.22 -15.32
CA GLY A 461 16.28 14.31 -16.31
C GLY A 461 15.04 15.19 -16.22
N TYR A 462 14.30 15.15 -15.11
CA TYR A 462 12.99 15.78 -14.96
C TYR A 462 13.00 16.85 -13.88
N THR A 463 12.55 18.05 -14.24
CA THR A 463 12.44 19.19 -13.31
C THR A 463 11.08 19.86 -13.47
N ALA A 464 10.33 20.03 -12.37
CA ALA A 464 9.07 20.78 -12.36
C ALA A 464 9.21 22.02 -11.45
N PRO A 465 9.80 23.14 -11.92
CA PRO A 465 10.13 24.29 -11.07
C PRO A 465 8.92 25.05 -10.50
N ASN A 466 7.73 24.80 -11.04
CA ASN A 466 6.47 25.45 -10.62
C ASN A 466 5.61 24.57 -9.71
N ALA A 467 6.07 23.37 -9.34
CA ALA A 467 5.37 22.42 -8.50
C ALA A 467 6.29 21.84 -7.41
N THR A 468 5.70 21.29 -6.36
CA THR A 468 6.44 20.58 -5.29
C THR A 468 6.01 19.13 -5.31
N TYR A 469 6.95 18.21 -5.47
CA TYR A 469 6.66 16.78 -5.32
C TYR A 469 6.23 16.50 -3.88
N LEU A 470 5.09 15.84 -3.68
CA LEU A 470 4.51 15.56 -2.37
C LEU A 470 4.60 14.05 -2.03
N PRO A 471 5.59 13.61 -1.21
CA PRO A 471 5.77 12.21 -0.83
C PRO A 471 4.57 11.59 -0.12
N LEU A 472 3.95 12.37 0.77
CA LEU A 472 2.82 12.00 1.61
C LEU A 472 1.94 13.22 1.79
N ASN A 473 0.63 13.06 1.55
CA ASN A 473 -0.37 14.10 1.74
C ASN A 473 -1.25 13.76 2.95
N ASP A 474 -0.82 14.18 4.14
CA ASP A 474 -1.50 13.95 5.42
C ASP A 474 -2.96 14.44 5.47
N ASN A 475 -3.40 15.29 4.52
CA ASN A 475 -4.80 15.71 4.44
C ASN A 475 -5.71 14.62 3.90
N ILE A 476 -5.20 13.72 3.04
CA ILE A 476 -5.98 12.71 2.33
C ILE A 476 -6.61 11.72 3.31
N ILE A 477 -5.82 11.17 4.23
CA ILE A 477 -6.29 10.19 5.23
C ILE A 477 -7.44 10.73 6.09
N GLY A 478 -7.48 12.03 6.37
CA GLY A 478 -8.50 12.68 7.20
C GLY A 478 -9.85 12.92 6.53
N VAL A 479 -9.94 12.72 5.20
CA VAL A 479 -11.18 12.88 4.42
C VAL A 479 -11.40 11.74 3.41
N TRP A 480 -10.65 10.64 3.54
CA TRP A 480 -10.74 9.48 2.66
C TRP A 480 -12.09 8.76 2.84
N ASP A 481 -12.78 8.49 1.73
CA ASP A 481 -13.94 7.62 1.76
C ASP A 481 -13.50 6.15 1.81
N PHE A 482 -13.47 5.59 3.02
CA PHE A 482 -13.15 4.19 3.26
C PHE A 482 -14.28 3.22 2.85
N THR A 483 -15.47 3.72 2.50
CA THR A 483 -16.59 2.83 2.16
C THR A 483 -16.27 1.94 0.96
N HIS A 484 -16.72 0.69 1.04
CA HIS A 484 -16.55 -0.33 0.01
C HIS A 484 -17.57 -1.45 0.25
N ASP A 485 -18.18 -2.00 -0.80
CA ASP A 485 -19.16 -3.10 -0.73
C ASP A 485 -20.28 -2.92 0.33
N GLY A 486 -20.72 -1.68 0.51
CA GLY A 486 -21.77 -1.29 1.48
C GLY A 486 -21.33 -1.32 2.95
N GLN A 487 -20.04 -1.51 3.23
CA GLN A 487 -19.42 -1.41 4.55
C GLN A 487 -18.75 -0.04 4.74
N PRO A 488 -18.56 0.43 5.99
CA PRO A 488 -17.86 1.69 6.28
C PRO A 488 -16.36 1.65 5.98
N MET A 489 -15.77 0.46 5.81
CA MET A 489 -14.34 0.21 5.61
C MET A 489 -14.13 -1.05 4.76
N PRO A 490 -12.99 -1.20 4.06
CA PRO A 490 -12.80 -2.31 3.15
C PRO A 490 -12.36 -3.60 3.85
N ASP A 491 -12.99 -4.69 3.44
CA ASP A 491 -12.55 -6.08 3.56
C ASP A 491 -12.42 -6.59 2.13
N THR A 492 -11.19 -6.79 1.65
CA THR A 492 -10.88 -7.06 0.22
C THR A 492 -10.63 -8.54 -0.08
N ILE A 493 -10.82 -9.41 0.90
CA ILE A 493 -10.83 -10.86 0.69
C ILE A 493 -11.92 -11.31 -0.32
N PRO A 494 -13.14 -10.71 -0.34
CA PRO A 494 -14.11 -10.90 -1.42
C PRO A 494 -13.57 -10.54 -2.82
N ASP A 495 -12.87 -9.40 -2.98
CA ASP A 495 -12.28 -9.02 -4.27
C ASP A 495 -11.21 -10.00 -4.73
N LEU A 496 -10.30 -10.37 -3.82
CA LEU A 496 -9.25 -11.34 -4.07
C LEU A 496 -9.83 -12.70 -4.49
N LEU A 497 -10.90 -13.14 -3.81
CA LEU A 497 -11.64 -14.34 -4.18
C LEU A 497 -12.27 -14.19 -5.58
N GLY A 498 -12.88 -13.05 -5.89
CA GLY A 498 -13.45 -12.74 -7.21
C GLY A 498 -12.40 -12.79 -8.32
N ALA A 499 -11.27 -12.11 -8.14
CA ALA A 499 -10.16 -12.09 -9.08
C ALA A 499 -9.58 -13.49 -9.33
N LEU A 500 -9.44 -14.30 -8.27
CA LEU A 500 -8.98 -15.69 -8.36
C LEU A 500 -10.01 -16.64 -9.01
N GLN A 501 -11.31 -16.33 -8.90
CA GLN A 501 -12.38 -17.07 -9.59
C GLN A 501 -12.44 -16.73 -11.08
N LEU A 502 -12.28 -15.46 -11.46
CA LEU A 502 -12.16 -15.03 -12.86
C LEU A 502 -10.87 -15.57 -13.51
N ASN A 503 -9.75 -15.53 -12.79
CA ASN A 503 -8.46 -16.02 -13.26
C ASN A 503 -7.82 -17.04 -12.27
N PRO A 504 -8.19 -18.34 -12.36
CA PRO A 504 -7.57 -19.41 -11.57
C PRO A 504 -6.07 -19.65 -11.86
N LYS A 505 -5.47 -18.93 -12.81
CA LYS A 505 -4.03 -18.99 -13.08
C LYS A 505 -3.25 -17.87 -12.39
N LEU A 506 -3.94 -16.84 -11.89
CA LEU A 506 -3.36 -15.73 -11.13
C LEU A 506 -2.51 -16.26 -9.97
N ARG A 507 -1.37 -15.61 -9.75
CA ARG A 507 -0.46 -15.91 -8.64
C ARG A 507 -0.51 -14.77 -7.63
N VAL A 508 -0.50 -15.12 -6.36
CA VAL A 508 -0.51 -14.14 -5.26
C VAL A 508 0.72 -14.41 -4.41
N LEU A 509 1.48 -13.37 -4.10
CA LEU A 509 2.58 -13.42 -3.15
C LEU A 509 2.34 -12.36 -2.07
N ALA A 510 2.21 -12.79 -0.82
CA ALA A 510 2.27 -11.88 0.33
C ALA A 510 3.69 -11.90 0.92
N GLU A 511 4.29 -10.73 1.10
CA GLU A 511 5.62 -10.54 1.69
C GLU A 511 5.48 -9.74 2.99
N ASN A 512 5.92 -10.27 4.12
CA ASN A 512 5.64 -9.69 5.44
C ASN A 512 6.92 -9.49 6.26
N GLY A 513 6.98 -8.39 7.03
CA GLY A 513 8.03 -8.14 8.00
C GLY A 513 7.67 -8.70 9.39
N PHE A 514 8.57 -9.45 10.02
CA PHE A 514 8.35 -9.93 11.40
C PHE A 514 8.21 -8.81 12.44
N HIS A 515 8.79 -7.64 12.19
CA HIS A 515 8.84 -6.49 13.11
C HIS A 515 7.87 -5.37 12.73
N ASP A 516 6.94 -5.66 11.82
CA ASP A 516 5.91 -4.73 11.39
C ASP A 516 4.80 -4.64 12.45
N LEU A 517 4.60 -3.42 12.98
CA LEU A 517 3.53 -3.09 13.93
C LEU A 517 2.53 -2.09 13.31
N ALA A 518 2.61 -1.86 12.00
CA ALA A 518 1.62 -1.14 11.19
C ALA A 518 0.63 -2.11 10.53
N THR A 519 1.13 -3.24 10.01
CA THR A 519 0.31 -4.31 9.41
C THR A 519 0.85 -5.69 9.81
N PRO A 520 0.53 -6.17 11.04
CA PRO A 520 1.12 -7.38 11.60
C PRO A 520 0.94 -8.62 10.73
N PHE A 521 2.02 -9.37 10.51
CA PHE A 521 2.04 -10.50 9.58
C PHE A 521 0.98 -11.57 9.87
N PHE A 522 0.67 -11.82 11.15
CA PHE A 522 -0.32 -12.83 11.55
C PHE A 522 -1.76 -12.45 11.16
N ASN A 523 -2.07 -11.14 11.08
CA ASN A 523 -3.35 -10.69 10.51
C ASN A 523 -3.43 -11.02 9.01
N THR A 524 -2.34 -10.81 8.26
CA THR A 524 -2.29 -11.18 6.83
C THR A 524 -2.50 -12.69 6.62
N GLU A 525 -1.87 -13.53 7.44
CA GLU A 525 -2.09 -14.98 7.39
C GLU A 525 -3.54 -15.36 7.65
N LYS A 526 -4.18 -14.77 8.66
CA LYS A 526 -5.56 -15.07 9.07
C LYS A 526 -6.58 -14.64 8.03
N GLN A 527 -6.48 -13.40 7.52
CA GLN A 527 -7.36 -12.92 6.45
C GLN A 527 -7.24 -13.78 5.18
N LEU A 528 -6.02 -14.15 4.77
CA LEU A 528 -5.81 -15.05 3.64
C LEU A 528 -6.31 -16.48 3.90
N ALA A 529 -6.24 -16.95 5.14
CA ALA A 529 -6.73 -18.27 5.53
C ALA A 529 -8.26 -18.40 5.44
N ARG A 530 -9.03 -17.30 5.43
CA ARG A 530 -10.48 -17.33 5.12
C ARG A 530 -10.76 -18.05 3.80
N LEU A 531 -9.86 -17.96 2.81
CA LEU A 531 -9.96 -18.68 1.53
C LEU A 531 -9.96 -20.21 1.67
N GLN A 532 -9.50 -20.78 2.80
CA GLN A 532 -9.54 -22.22 3.08
C GLN A 532 -10.98 -22.76 3.16
N THR A 533 -11.97 -21.90 3.50
CA THR A 533 -13.37 -22.33 3.62
C THR A 533 -14.06 -22.55 2.27
N VAL A 534 -13.45 -22.10 1.16
CA VAL A 534 -13.97 -22.31 -0.19
C VAL A 534 -13.67 -23.74 -0.64
N LYS A 535 -14.71 -24.57 -0.74
CA LYS A 535 -14.58 -26.00 -1.04
C LYS A 535 -13.86 -26.27 -2.37
N GLY A 536 -12.73 -26.97 -2.29
CA GLY A 536 -11.94 -27.38 -3.46
C GLY A 536 -11.08 -26.27 -4.06
N PHE A 537 -10.99 -25.12 -3.40
CA PHE A 537 -10.19 -23.99 -3.83
C PHE A 537 -8.69 -24.25 -3.60
N ASN A 538 -7.87 -23.93 -4.61
CA ASN A 538 -6.43 -24.13 -4.56
C ASN A 538 -5.71 -23.05 -5.39
N PRO A 539 -5.77 -21.78 -4.95
CA PRO A 539 -5.14 -20.67 -5.65
C PRO A 539 -3.62 -20.79 -5.58
N LYS A 540 -2.91 -20.13 -6.49
CA LYS A 540 -1.44 -20.04 -6.44
C LYS A 540 -0.99 -18.95 -5.46
N LEU A 541 -1.46 -19.07 -4.23
CA LEU A 541 -1.12 -18.22 -3.10
C LEU A 541 0.18 -18.69 -2.45
N GLN A 542 1.07 -17.75 -2.20
CA GLN A 542 2.30 -17.92 -1.45
C GLN A 542 2.40 -16.80 -0.40
N VAL A 543 2.76 -17.14 0.83
CA VAL A 543 2.98 -16.18 1.93
C VAL A 543 4.38 -16.40 2.49
N ASN A 544 5.17 -15.35 2.59
CA ASN A 544 6.58 -15.41 2.99
C ASN A 544 6.89 -14.30 4.01
N PHE A 545 7.91 -14.51 4.82
CA PHE A 545 8.27 -13.66 5.96
C PHE A 545 9.74 -13.31 5.92
N PHE A 546 10.06 -12.14 6.43
CA PHE A 546 11.41 -11.57 6.37
C PHE A 546 11.76 -10.85 7.68
N GLN A 547 13.06 -10.79 7.97
CA GLN A 547 13.58 -9.85 8.95
C GLN A 547 13.38 -8.43 8.43
N GLY A 548 12.44 -7.70 9.03
CA GLY A 548 12.18 -6.31 8.73
C GLY A 548 10.87 -5.87 9.35
N GLY A 549 10.61 -4.57 9.36
CA GLY A 549 9.29 -4.01 9.52
C GLY A 549 8.55 -3.91 8.18
N HIS A 550 7.65 -2.94 8.11
CA HIS A 550 6.74 -2.63 7.02
C HIS A 550 7.42 -2.44 5.66
N MET A 551 8.52 -1.68 5.66
CA MET A 551 9.33 -1.42 4.48
C MET A 551 10.50 -2.40 4.43
N ILE A 552 10.17 -3.68 4.27
CA ILE A 552 11.07 -4.85 4.40
C ILE A 552 12.38 -4.67 3.61
N TYR A 553 12.31 -4.02 2.45
CA TYR A 553 13.47 -3.77 1.57
C TYR A 553 14.52 -2.80 2.13
N LEU A 554 14.25 -2.09 3.22
CA LEU A 554 15.25 -1.24 3.87
C LEU A 554 16.35 -2.06 4.56
N ASP A 555 16.00 -3.26 5.05
CA ASP A 555 16.91 -4.19 5.71
C ASP A 555 17.85 -4.89 4.69
N ASP A 556 19.16 -4.80 4.93
CA ASP A 556 20.21 -5.33 4.04
C ASP A 556 20.28 -6.88 4.01
N VAL A 557 19.70 -7.57 5.00
CA VAL A 557 19.58 -9.04 5.03
C VAL A 557 18.35 -9.50 4.27
N ALA A 558 17.22 -8.79 4.36
CA ALA A 558 15.98 -9.16 3.71
C ALA A 558 15.88 -8.76 2.23
N ARG A 559 16.31 -7.56 1.83
CA ARG A 559 16.16 -7.08 0.44
C ARG A 559 16.75 -8.03 -0.63
N PRO A 560 17.94 -8.66 -0.43
CA PRO A 560 18.45 -9.66 -1.38
C PRO A 560 17.60 -10.94 -1.43
N GLN A 561 16.94 -11.29 -0.33
CA GLN A 561 16.02 -12.44 -0.24
C GLN A 561 14.71 -12.15 -0.97
N MET A 562 14.10 -10.98 -0.75
CA MET A 562 12.92 -10.52 -1.51
C MET A 562 13.21 -10.54 -3.01
N LYS A 563 14.36 -9.99 -3.46
CA LYS A 563 14.75 -10.09 -4.89
C LYS A 563 14.76 -11.52 -5.40
N ARG A 564 15.39 -12.46 -4.68
CA ARG A 564 15.47 -13.87 -5.07
C ARG A 564 14.08 -14.49 -5.18
N ASP A 565 13.19 -14.16 -4.25
CA ASP A 565 11.88 -14.77 -4.12
C ASP A 565 10.90 -14.17 -5.14
N LEU A 566 10.93 -12.85 -5.36
CA LEU A 566 10.28 -12.18 -6.49
C LEU A 566 10.74 -12.74 -7.84
N LYS A 567 12.06 -12.93 -8.06
CA LYS A 567 12.58 -13.58 -9.29
C LYS A 567 12.13 -15.03 -9.45
N THR A 568 11.77 -15.71 -8.36
CA THR A 568 11.19 -17.07 -8.37
C THR A 568 9.69 -17.01 -8.69
N PHE A 569 8.98 -16.06 -8.07
CA PHE A 569 7.57 -15.75 -8.32
C PHE A 569 7.31 -15.37 -9.78
N TYR A 570 8.08 -14.45 -10.37
CA TYR A 570 7.95 -14.03 -11.77
C TYR A 570 8.10 -15.22 -12.74
N LYS A 571 8.99 -16.17 -12.45
CA LYS A 571 9.17 -17.42 -13.22
C LYS A 571 8.01 -18.41 -13.07
N GLY A 572 7.08 -18.19 -12.14
CA GLY A 572 5.96 -19.07 -11.86
C GLY A 572 6.33 -20.29 -11.02
N ALA A 573 7.47 -20.24 -10.32
CA ALA A 573 7.94 -21.29 -9.43
C ALA A 573 7.50 -21.05 -7.99
N ARG A 574 7.50 -22.13 -7.19
CA ARG A 574 7.29 -22.05 -5.75
C ARG A 574 8.55 -21.52 -5.05
N ILE A 575 8.37 -20.56 -4.14
CA ILE A 575 9.39 -20.09 -3.20
C ILE A 575 9.52 -21.16 -2.10
N PRO A 576 10.72 -21.71 -1.83
CA PRO A 576 10.86 -22.85 -0.91
C PRO A 576 10.41 -22.60 0.53
N THR A 577 10.57 -21.37 1.04
CA THR A 577 10.20 -20.96 2.40
C THR A 577 8.73 -20.55 2.54
N ALA A 578 8.04 -20.31 1.41
CA ALA A 578 6.69 -19.75 1.45
C ALA A 578 5.64 -20.81 1.85
N LEU A 579 4.75 -20.38 2.75
CA LEU A 579 3.50 -21.05 3.05
C LEU A 579 2.58 -20.99 1.82
N THR A 580 1.68 -21.95 1.72
CA THR A 580 0.57 -21.97 0.75
C THR A 580 -0.75 -21.95 1.50
N LEU A 581 -1.88 -21.80 0.79
CA LEU A 581 -3.21 -21.77 1.42
C LEU A 581 -3.44 -22.94 2.41
N HIS A 582 -2.97 -24.15 2.09
CA HIS A 582 -3.15 -25.35 2.92
C HIS A 582 -2.16 -25.47 4.09
N THR A 583 -1.17 -24.59 4.20
CA THR A 583 -0.20 -24.55 5.30
C THR A 583 -0.29 -23.27 6.14
N LEU A 584 -1.17 -22.34 5.78
CA LEU A 584 -1.54 -21.21 6.64
C LEU A 584 -2.27 -21.72 7.90
N PRO A 585 -2.11 -21.05 9.05
CA PRO A 585 -2.96 -21.30 10.21
C PRO A 585 -4.44 -21.08 9.84
N PRO A 586 -5.40 -21.85 10.39
CA PRO A 586 -6.81 -21.64 10.09
C PRO A 586 -7.27 -20.20 10.42
N PRO A 587 -8.29 -19.67 9.72
CA PRO A 587 -8.90 -18.38 10.02
C PRO A 587 -9.42 -18.32 11.46
N TRP A 588 -9.71 -17.12 11.95
CA TRP A 588 -10.36 -16.98 13.27
C TRP A 588 -11.82 -17.46 13.18
N PRO A 589 -12.37 -18.04 14.28
CA PRO A 589 -13.67 -18.71 14.24
C PRO A 589 -14.87 -17.76 14.06
N ASP A 590 -14.65 -16.46 14.24
CA ASP A 590 -15.59 -15.35 14.13
C ASP A 590 -15.44 -14.54 12.83
N GLU A 591 -14.44 -14.83 11.99
CA GLU A 591 -14.31 -14.23 10.66
C GLU A 591 -15.43 -14.68 9.72
N ASN A 592 -15.96 -13.73 8.95
CA ASN A 592 -16.92 -14.03 7.88
C ASN A 592 -16.28 -14.91 6.80
N PRO A 593 -17.05 -15.79 6.11
CA PRO A 593 -16.59 -16.47 4.91
C PRO A 593 -15.99 -15.49 3.90
N PRO A 594 -15.01 -15.91 3.07
CA PRO A 594 -14.27 -15.01 2.18
C PRO A 594 -15.11 -14.40 1.05
N SER A 595 -16.37 -14.83 0.88
CA SER A 595 -17.34 -14.27 -0.07
C SER A 595 -18.36 -13.34 0.59
N VAL A 596 -18.16 -12.96 1.86
CA VAL A 596 -19.06 -12.10 2.63
C VAL A 596 -18.20 -11.02 3.30
N PRO A 597 -18.37 -9.74 2.95
CA PRO A 597 -17.64 -8.65 3.60
C PRO A 597 -17.86 -8.66 5.12
N THR A 598 -16.81 -8.37 5.88
CA THR A 598 -16.90 -8.18 7.33
C THR A 598 -17.91 -7.07 7.66
N GLY A 599 -18.72 -7.26 8.71
CA GLY A 599 -19.84 -6.37 9.04
C GLY A 599 -21.17 -6.70 8.32
N SER A 600 -21.15 -7.46 7.21
CA SER A 600 -22.38 -7.96 6.58
C SER A 600 -23.00 -9.15 7.33
N VAL A 601 -24.34 -9.25 7.28
CA VAL A 601 -25.08 -10.41 7.78
C VAL A 601 -24.95 -11.59 6.80
N PRO A 602 -24.42 -12.76 7.22
CA PRO A 602 -24.34 -13.95 6.36
C PRO A 602 -25.75 -14.46 5.99
N GLY A 603 -26.20 -14.15 4.77
CA GLY A 603 -27.54 -14.51 4.29
C GLY A 603 -28.14 -13.52 3.29
N ALA A 604 -27.64 -12.30 3.22
CA ALA A 604 -27.98 -11.35 2.15
C ALA A 604 -27.18 -11.65 0.86
N THR A 605 -27.28 -12.87 0.32
CA THR A 605 -26.70 -13.17 -0.99
C THR A 605 -27.36 -12.29 -2.04
N ALA A 606 -26.56 -11.45 -2.70
CA ALA A 606 -26.99 -10.67 -3.85
C ALA A 606 -27.64 -11.60 -4.88
N ALA A 607 -28.91 -11.36 -5.19
CA ALA A 607 -29.54 -11.99 -6.32
C ALA A 607 -28.82 -11.49 -7.58
N THR A 608 -28.08 -12.38 -8.24
CA THR A 608 -27.34 -12.08 -9.47
C THR A 608 -28.23 -11.41 -10.51
N THR A 609 -28.10 -10.08 -10.65
CA THR A 609 -28.52 -9.35 -11.85
C THR A 609 -27.50 -9.60 -12.96
N LEU A 610 -27.45 -10.85 -13.42
CA LEU A 610 -27.02 -11.18 -14.79
C LEU A 610 -28.08 -10.60 -15.74
N ALA A 611 -27.99 -9.30 -15.98
CA ALA A 611 -28.75 -8.62 -17.01
C ALA A 611 -28.27 -9.16 -18.37
N ALA A 612 -29.09 -9.99 -18.99
CA ALA A 612 -28.82 -10.49 -20.34
C ALA A 612 -28.76 -9.32 -21.33
N ALA A 613 -27.65 -9.21 -22.04
CA ALA A 613 -27.56 -8.54 -23.34
C ALA A 613 -27.82 -9.59 -24.44
N PRO A 614 -28.35 -9.19 -25.62
CA PRO A 614 -29.27 -10.00 -26.42
C PRO A 614 -28.65 -11.19 -27.18
#